data_AF-A0A957M5A4-F1
#
_entry.id   AF-A0A957M5A4-F1
#
_cell.length_a   1.000
_cell.length_b   1.000
_cell.length_c   1.000
_cell.angle_alpha   90.00
_cell.angle_beta   90.00
_cell.angle_gamma   90.00
#
_symmetry.space_group_name_H-M   'P 1'
#
loop_
_entity.id
_entity.type
_entity.pdbx_description
1 polymer ?
#
loop_
_entity_poly.entity_id
_entity_poly.type
_entity_poly.pdbx_seq_one_letter_code
_entity_poly.pdbx_strand_id
1 'polypeptide(L)'
;MSQSNAVRVAILYPGDEETRRNATAENNRFADLFRAFAAAGAHVEPAVYDDAFHDEVRQQLLRCDGVLVWVNPIENGHDRTILDAMLREVARAEIFVSTHPDVILQLGTKEVLFRTRDVGWGCDTHLYLSLDQMRRELPVRLATGQA
;
A
#
# COMPACT_ATOMS: atom_id res chain seq x y z
N MET A 1 35.99 5.79 -10.32
CA MET A 1 34.63 6.28 -10.05
C MET A 1 33.70 5.11 -10.26
N SER A 2 33.16 4.53 -9.19
CA SER A 2 32.21 3.41 -9.33
C SER A 2 30.98 3.97 -10.05
N GLN A 3 30.58 3.34 -11.15
CA GLN A 3 29.24 3.58 -11.68
C GLN A 3 28.30 3.13 -10.57
N SER A 4 27.60 4.08 -9.94
CA SER A 4 26.48 3.76 -9.07
C SER A 4 25.46 3.06 -9.96
N ASN A 5 25.23 1.78 -9.72
CA ASN A 5 24.20 1.04 -10.45
C ASN A 5 22.87 1.79 -10.20
N ALA A 6 22.18 2.18 -11.27
CA ALA A 6 20.96 2.96 -11.13
C ALA A 6 19.90 2.13 -10.40
N VAL A 7 19.27 2.74 -9.40
CA VAL A 7 18.26 2.10 -8.54
C VAL A 7 17.10 1.60 -9.39
N ARG A 8 16.67 0.36 -9.15
CA ARG A 8 15.57 -0.31 -9.84
C ARG A 8 14.30 -0.23 -9.00
N VAL A 9 13.25 0.37 -9.55
CA VAL A 9 11.96 0.53 -8.87
C VAL A 9 10.84 -0.09 -9.70
N ALA A 10 9.96 -0.87 -9.07
CA ALA A 10 8.72 -1.30 -9.70
C ALA A 10 7.56 -0.39 -9.27
N ILE A 11 6.69 -0.02 -10.20
CA ILE A 11 5.38 0.58 -9.87
C ILE A 11 4.33 -0.51 -10.02
N LEU A 12 3.78 -0.97 -8.90
CA LEU A 12 2.82 -2.08 -8.81
C LEU A 12 1.38 -1.56 -8.87
N TYR A 13 0.57 -2.03 -9.81
CA TYR A 13 -0.83 -1.63 -9.97
C TYR A 13 -1.69 -2.75 -10.55
N PRO A 14 -3.02 -2.75 -10.34
CA PRO A 14 -3.87 -3.84 -10.79
C PRO A 14 -4.03 -3.87 -12.32
N GLY A 15 -4.22 -5.07 -12.87
CA GLY A 15 -4.57 -5.30 -14.27
C GLY A 15 -4.48 -6.78 -14.64
N ASP A 16 -5.09 -7.15 -15.76
CA ASP A 16 -5.10 -8.53 -16.24
C ASP A 16 -3.82 -8.92 -17.02
N GLU A 17 -3.78 -10.14 -17.55
CA GLU A 17 -2.64 -10.60 -18.34
C GLU A 17 -2.40 -9.78 -19.61
N GLU A 18 -3.47 -9.30 -20.26
CA GLU A 18 -3.33 -8.47 -21.47
C GLU A 18 -2.68 -7.14 -21.12
N THR A 19 -3.13 -6.53 -20.02
CA THR A 19 -2.54 -5.33 -19.44
C THR A 19 -1.07 -5.58 -19.11
N ARG A 20 -0.74 -6.71 -18.47
CA ARG A 20 0.64 -7.09 -18.12
C ARG A 20 1.54 -7.22 -19.35
N ARG A 21 1.08 -7.92 -20.39
CA ARG A 21 1.85 -8.14 -21.62
C ARG A 21 2.13 -6.83 -22.37
N ASN A 22 1.18 -5.91 -22.35
CA ASN A 22 1.27 -4.65 -23.09
C ASN A 22 1.80 -3.48 -22.25
N ALA A 23 2.01 -3.65 -20.94
CA ALA A 23 2.40 -2.56 -20.04
C ALA A 23 3.74 -1.94 -20.44
N THR A 24 3.73 -0.62 -20.62
CA THR A 24 4.94 0.20 -20.79
C THR A 24 4.93 1.31 -19.74
N ALA A 25 6.04 2.06 -19.64
CA ALA A 25 6.12 3.21 -18.75
C ALA A 25 5.14 4.33 -19.17
N GLU A 26 4.74 4.40 -20.43
CA GLU A 26 4.00 5.50 -21.03
C GLU A 26 2.49 5.26 -21.16
N ASN A 27 2.04 4.00 -21.16
CA ASN A 27 0.66 3.64 -21.49
C ASN A 27 -0.26 3.42 -20.28
N ASN A 28 0.10 3.99 -19.13
CA ASN A 28 -0.65 3.86 -17.89
C ASN A 28 -0.77 5.22 -17.16
N ARG A 29 -1.67 5.29 -16.18
CA ARG A 29 -1.94 6.53 -15.42
C ARG A 29 -0.74 7.10 -14.65
N PHE A 30 0.33 6.33 -14.50
CA PHE A 30 1.56 6.72 -13.78
C PHE A 30 2.67 7.19 -14.72
N ALA A 31 2.40 7.43 -16.01
CA ALA A 31 3.43 7.83 -16.98
C ALA A 31 4.30 9.02 -16.55
N ASP A 32 3.70 10.03 -15.89
CA ASP A 32 4.46 11.15 -15.32
C ASP A 32 5.40 10.73 -14.19
N LEU A 33 5.00 9.75 -13.38
CA LEU A 33 5.83 9.20 -12.31
C LEU A 33 7.03 8.43 -12.88
N PHE A 34 6.81 7.61 -13.90
CA PHE A 34 7.89 6.94 -14.64
C PHE A 34 8.90 7.94 -15.21
N ARG A 35 8.41 9.01 -15.87
CA ARG A 35 9.26 10.08 -16.40
C ARG A 35 10.07 10.77 -15.31
N ALA A 36 9.44 11.10 -14.18
CA ALA A 36 10.09 11.77 -13.06
C ALA A 36 11.23 10.92 -12.47
N PHE A 37 11.00 9.62 -12.27
CA PHE A 37 12.04 8.72 -11.79
C PHE A 37 13.18 8.53 -12.79
N ALA A 38 12.87 8.37 -14.07
CA ALA A 38 13.89 8.27 -15.12
C ALA A 38 14.76 9.53 -15.19
N ALA A 39 14.15 10.72 -15.05
CA ALA A 39 14.87 11.98 -14.97
C ALA A 39 15.77 12.09 -13.72
N ALA A 40 15.41 11.41 -12.64
CA ALA A 40 16.21 11.28 -11.43
C ALA A 40 17.31 10.17 -11.52
N GLY A 41 17.42 9.48 -12.66
CA GLY A 41 18.43 8.44 -12.88
C GLY A 41 18.06 7.06 -12.33
N ALA A 42 16.80 6.81 -11.99
CA ALA A 42 16.31 5.49 -11.60
C ALA A 42 15.81 4.69 -12.82
N HIS A 43 15.97 3.37 -12.77
CA HIS A 43 15.33 2.44 -13.70
C HIS A 43 13.97 2.03 -13.13
N VAL A 44 12.88 2.37 -13.83
CA VAL A 44 11.53 2.08 -13.33
C VAL A 44 10.77 1.20 -14.32
N GLU A 45 10.16 0.14 -13.81
CA GLU A 45 9.40 -0.83 -14.61
C GLU A 45 7.95 -0.96 -14.10
N PRO A 46 6.96 -1.14 -15.00
CA PRO A 46 5.59 -1.45 -14.59
C PRO A 46 5.51 -2.87 -14.06
N ALA A 47 4.81 -3.05 -12.94
CA ALA A 47 4.45 -4.35 -12.40
C ALA A 47 2.92 -4.43 -12.33
N VAL A 48 2.32 -5.11 -13.30
CA VAL A 48 0.87 -5.36 -13.29
C VAL A 48 0.57 -6.54 -12.39
N TYR A 49 -0.42 -6.39 -11.51
CA TYR A 49 -0.83 -7.36 -10.50
C TYR A 49 -2.23 -7.91 -10.75
N ASP A 50 -2.34 -9.24 -10.67
CA ASP A 50 -3.56 -10.01 -10.48
C ASP A 50 -3.22 -11.24 -9.61
N ASP A 51 -4.17 -11.72 -8.82
CA ASP A 51 -4.00 -12.92 -7.99
C ASP A 51 -3.65 -14.16 -8.84
N ALA A 52 -4.17 -14.24 -10.07
CA ALA A 52 -4.00 -15.36 -10.98
C ALA A 52 -2.53 -15.60 -11.38
N PHE A 53 -1.69 -14.56 -11.38
CA PHE A 53 -0.28 -14.63 -11.77
C PHE A 53 0.66 -13.95 -10.77
N HIS A 54 0.25 -13.84 -9.50
CA HIS A 54 1.02 -13.17 -8.46
C HIS A 54 2.45 -13.72 -8.28
N ASP A 55 2.70 -15.01 -8.56
CA ASP A 55 4.05 -15.59 -8.49
C ASP A 55 5.03 -14.97 -9.51
N GLU A 56 4.57 -14.65 -10.71
CA GLU A 56 5.39 -13.97 -11.72
C GLU A 56 5.67 -12.53 -11.32
N VAL A 57 4.67 -11.87 -10.72
CA VAL A 57 4.82 -10.53 -10.16
C VAL A 57 5.85 -10.56 -9.04
N ARG A 58 5.76 -11.52 -8.12
CA ARG A 58 6.71 -11.70 -7.02
C ARG A 58 8.14 -11.83 -7.54
N GLN A 59 8.37 -12.72 -8.52
CA GLN A 59 9.70 -12.89 -9.12
C GLN A 59 10.22 -11.61 -9.79
N GLN A 60 9.32 -10.83 -10.40
CA GLN A 60 9.67 -9.53 -10.95
C GLN A 60 10.13 -8.57 -9.84
N LEU A 61 9.31 -8.40 -8.79
CA LEU A 61 9.58 -7.48 -7.68
C LEU A 61 10.86 -7.82 -6.92
N LEU A 62 11.20 -9.11 -6.79
CA LEU A 62 12.43 -9.59 -6.14
C LEU A 62 13.73 -9.15 -6.82
N ARG A 63 13.66 -8.57 -8.03
CA ARG A 63 14.81 -8.05 -8.79
C ARG A 63 14.94 -6.54 -8.73
N CYS A 64 14.07 -5.88 -7.96
CA CYS A 64 14.06 -4.43 -7.77
C CYS A 64 14.67 -4.07 -6.40
N ASP A 65 15.12 -2.82 -6.26
CA ASP A 65 15.54 -2.25 -4.98
C ASP A 65 14.33 -1.70 -4.20
N GLY A 66 13.23 -1.38 -4.90
CA GLY A 66 11.99 -0.93 -4.28
C GLY A 66 10.73 -1.13 -5.13
N VAL A 67 9.58 -1.09 -4.46
CA VAL A 67 8.25 -1.27 -5.02
C VAL A 67 7.34 -0.15 -4.52
N LEU A 68 6.77 0.59 -5.46
CA LEU A 68 5.73 1.58 -5.22
C LEU A 68 4.36 0.94 -5.47
N VAL A 69 3.61 0.70 -4.39
CA VAL A 69 2.37 -0.06 -4.43
C VAL A 69 1.17 0.88 -4.61
N TRP A 70 0.44 0.68 -5.71
CA TRP A 70 -0.79 1.39 -6.10
C TRP A 70 -1.93 0.41 -6.37
N VAL A 71 -2.24 -0.42 -5.38
CA VAL A 71 -3.37 -1.37 -5.40
C VAL A 71 -4.32 -1.04 -4.26
N ASN A 72 -5.61 -0.93 -4.56
CA ASN A 72 -6.63 -0.58 -3.57
C ASN A 72 -6.84 -1.72 -2.56
N PRO A 73 -7.23 -1.42 -1.29
CA PRO A 73 -7.42 -2.42 -0.26
C PRO A 73 -8.50 -3.47 -0.49
N ILE A 74 -9.62 -3.06 -1.07
CA ILE A 74 -10.78 -3.89 -1.34
C ILE A 74 -11.35 -3.38 -2.67
N GLU A 75 -11.43 -4.26 -3.67
CA GLU A 75 -11.93 -3.89 -4.99
C GLU A 75 -12.63 -5.12 -5.61
N ASN A 76 -13.81 -4.93 -6.18
CA ASN A 76 -14.59 -5.98 -6.86
C ASN A 76 -14.85 -7.27 -6.05
N GLY A 77 -14.90 -7.19 -4.72
CA GLY A 77 -15.13 -8.34 -3.85
C GLY A 77 -13.88 -9.18 -3.54
N HIS A 78 -12.72 -8.75 -4.03
CA HIS A 78 -11.43 -9.34 -3.70
C HIS A 78 -10.81 -8.58 -2.52
N ASP A 79 -10.17 -9.33 -1.63
CA ASP A 79 -9.37 -8.77 -0.54
C ASP A 79 -7.88 -8.77 -0.92
N ARG A 80 -7.04 -8.27 -0.01
CA ARG A 80 -5.60 -8.18 -0.21
C ARG A 80 -4.81 -9.35 0.37
N THR A 81 -5.44 -10.47 0.68
CA THR A 81 -4.76 -11.57 1.38
C THR A 81 -3.54 -12.08 0.59
N ILE A 82 -3.72 -12.32 -0.72
CA ILE A 82 -2.64 -12.83 -1.60
C ILE A 82 -1.59 -11.72 -1.83
N LEU A 83 -2.03 -10.51 -2.15
CA LEU A 83 -1.16 -9.35 -2.35
C LEU A 83 -0.28 -9.08 -1.12
N ASP A 84 -0.88 -9.04 0.06
CA ASP A 84 -0.19 -8.73 1.31
C ASP A 84 0.76 -9.85 1.73
N ALA A 85 0.46 -11.11 1.43
CA ALA A 85 1.41 -12.20 1.62
C ALA A 85 2.64 -12.01 0.73
N MET A 86 2.43 -11.79 -0.57
CA MET A 86 3.51 -11.54 -1.53
C MET A 86 4.36 -10.33 -1.15
N LEU A 87 3.73 -9.19 -0.81
CA LEU A 87 4.44 -7.96 -0.45
C LEU A 87 5.25 -8.10 0.85
N ARG A 88 4.79 -8.91 1.82
CA ARG A 88 5.59 -9.24 3.01
C ARG A 88 6.82 -10.07 2.66
N GLU A 89 6.71 -11.01 1.73
CA GLU A 89 7.87 -11.78 1.26
C GLU A 89 8.90 -10.88 0.56
N VAL A 90 8.43 -9.98 -0.32
CA VAL A 90 9.27 -8.97 -0.97
C VAL A 90 9.96 -8.09 0.06
N ALA A 91 9.24 -7.57 1.05
CA ALA A 91 9.83 -6.75 2.12
C ALA A 91 10.86 -7.51 2.97
N ARG A 92 10.62 -8.81 3.26
CA ARG A 92 11.58 -9.67 3.98
C ARG A 92 12.86 -9.92 3.19
N ALA A 93 12.83 -9.80 1.86
CA ALA A 93 14.00 -9.86 1.01
C ALA A 93 14.75 -8.51 0.93
N GLU A 94 14.52 -7.61 1.89
CA GLU A 94 15.17 -6.29 2.02
C GLU A 94 14.82 -5.29 0.90
N ILE A 95 13.76 -5.57 0.14
CA ILE A 95 13.27 -4.67 -0.90
C ILE A 95 12.34 -3.64 -0.26
N PHE A 96 12.55 -2.37 -0.59
CA PHE A 96 11.70 -1.30 -0.06
C PHE A 96 10.26 -1.45 -0.59
N VAL A 97 9.26 -1.53 0.28
CA VAL A 97 7.84 -1.55 -0.11
C VAL A 97 7.17 -0.28 0.41
N SER A 98 6.78 0.64 -0.48
CA SER A 98 6.27 1.98 -0.10
C SER A 98 5.05 1.93 0.82
N THR A 99 4.23 0.89 0.67
CA THR A 99 3.09 0.65 1.54
C THR A 99 3.17 -0.75 2.13
N HIS A 100 4.07 -0.93 3.09
CA HIS A 100 4.24 -2.22 3.76
C HIS A 100 2.89 -2.72 4.32
N PRO A 101 2.50 -3.98 4.05
CA PRO A 101 1.18 -4.52 4.45
C PRO A 101 0.84 -4.30 5.92
N ASP A 102 1.82 -4.50 6.82
CA ASP A 102 1.59 -4.36 8.26
C ASP A 102 1.31 -2.91 8.70
N VAL A 103 1.77 -1.92 7.93
CA VAL A 103 1.43 -0.50 8.15
C VAL A 103 0.05 -0.20 7.56
N ILE A 104 -0.22 -0.61 6.32
CA ILE A 104 -1.54 -0.39 5.69
C ILE A 104 -2.66 -1.00 6.52
N LEU A 105 -2.47 -2.21 7.04
CA LEU A 105 -3.50 -2.87 7.86
C LEU A 105 -3.84 -2.06 9.12
N GLN A 106 -2.87 -1.36 9.71
CA GLN A 106 -3.14 -0.45 10.82
C GLN A 106 -3.90 0.78 10.34
N LEU A 107 -3.46 1.41 9.24
CA LEU A 107 -4.08 2.61 8.67
C LEU A 107 -5.52 2.38 8.16
N GLY A 108 -5.85 1.18 7.68
CA GLY A 108 -7.16 0.83 7.13
C GLY A 108 -8.28 0.78 8.17
N THR A 109 -7.94 0.77 9.46
CA THR A 109 -8.92 0.77 10.55
C THR A 109 -9.21 2.19 11.02
N LYS A 110 -10.46 2.49 11.40
CA LYS A 110 -10.75 3.76 12.11
C LYS A 110 -10.10 3.83 13.49
N GLU A 111 -9.69 2.68 14.04
CA GLU A 111 -8.90 2.60 15.26
C GLU A 111 -7.57 3.36 15.16
N VAL A 112 -7.00 3.52 13.95
CA VAL A 112 -5.80 4.35 13.78
C VAL A 112 -5.99 5.75 14.34
N LEU A 113 -7.16 6.37 14.14
CA LEU A 113 -7.47 7.72 14.62
C LEU A 113 -7.42 7.77 16.15
N PHE A 114 -7.89 6.71 16.81
CA PHE A 114 -7.81 6.58 18.25
C PHE A 114 -6.37 6.37 18.71
N ARG A 115 -5.62 5.45 18.08
CA ARG A 115 -4.24 5.14 18.46
C ARG A 115 -3.30 6.32 18.26
N THR A 116 -3.58 7.18 17.28
CA THR A 116 -2.78 8.38 17.00
C THR A 116 -3.39 9.66 17.56
N ARG A 117 -4.39 9.62 18.44
CA ARG A 117 -5.11 10.82 18.91
C ARG A 117 -4.23 11.84 19.65
N ASP A 118 -3.13 11.38 20.24
CA ASP A 118 -2.22 12.22 21.03
C ASP A 118 -1.11 12.88 20.18
N VAL A 119 -1.09 12.65 18.86
CA VAL A 119 -0.16 13.36 17.95
C VAL A 119 -0.63 14.80 17.73
N GLY A 120 0.25 15.69 17.28
CA GLY A 120 -0.05 17.14 17.17
C GLY A 120 -1.17 17.54 16.20
N TRP A 121 -1.70 16.60 15.41
CA TRP A 121 -2.85 16.78 14.51
C TRP A 121 -4.03 15.87 14.87
N GLY A 122 -3.96 15.17 16.01
CA GLY A 122 -5.05 14.33 16.50
C GLY A 122 -6.25 15.16 16.98
N CYS A 123 -7.37 14.48 17.20
CA CYS A 123 -8.58 15.05 17.78
C CYS A 123 -9.11 14.16 18.89
N ASP A 124 -10.00 14.71 19.73
CA ASP A 124 -10.73 13.94 20.74
C ASP A 124 -11.45 12.77 20.06
N THR A 125 -10.95 11.57 20.32
CA THR A 125 -11.37 10.34 19.66
C THR A 125 -11.50 9.26 20.71
N HIS A 126 -12.65 8.58 20.73
CA HIS A 126 -12.87 7.42 21.60
C HIS A 126 -13.14 6.15 20.80
N LEU A 127 -12.63 5.03 21.32
CA LEU A 127 -12.78 3.70 20.73
C LEU A 127 -13.75 2.87 21.55
N TYR A 128 -14.80 2.39 20.91
CA TYR A 128 -15.69 1.37 21.46
C TYR A 128 -15.28 0.00 20.91
N LEU A 129 -14.86 -0.91 21.80
CA LEU A 129 -14.45 -2.27 21.41
C LEU A 129 -15.63 -3.22 21.22
N SER A 130 -16.82 -2.83 21.69
CA SER A 130 -18.04 -3.61 21.52
C SER A 130 -19.29 -2.73 21.46
N LEU A 131 -20.36 -3.31 20.91
CA LEU A 131 -21.66 -2.66 20.86
C LEU A 131 -22.22 -2.38 22.26
N ASP A 132 -21.98 -3.26 23.23
CA ASP A 132 -22.45 -3.09 24.60
C ASP A 132 -21.66 -2.01 25.36
N GLN A 133 -20.37 -1.85 25.05
CA GLN A 133 -19.60 -0.71 25.53
C GLN A 133 -20.16 0.59 24.95
N MET A 134 -20.38 0.64 23.63
CA MET A 134 -20.95 1.79 22.95
C MET A 134 -22.30 2.20 23.54
N ARG A 135 -23.21 1.23 23.76
CA ARG A 135 -24.53 1.48 24.35
C ARG A 135 -24.46 2.10 25.74
N ARG A 136 -23.50 1.69 26.56
CA ARG A 136 -23.34 2.20 27.93
C ARG A 136 -22.68 3.58 27.96
N GLU A 137 -21.66 3.79 27.15
CA GLU A 137 -20.78 4.96 27.26
C GLU A 137 -21.18 6.12 26.34
N LEU A 138 -21.64 5.83 25.11
CA LEU A 138 -21.92 6.88 24.12
C LEU A 138 -22.94 7.93 24.60
N PRO A 139 -24.09 7.59 25.21
CA PRO A 139 -25.06 8.60 25.64
C PRO A 139 -24.49 9.57 26.69
N VAL A 140 -23.66 9.06 27.61
CA VAL A 140 -23.04 9.87 28.65
C VAL A 140 -22.03 10.84 28.04
N ARG A 141 -21.20 10.36 27.11
CA ARG A 141 -20.17 11.17 26.45
C ARG A 141 -20.75 12.28 25.60
N LEU A 142 -21.81 11.97 24.84
CA LEU A 142 -22.58 12.96 24.09
C LEU A 142 -23.18 14.03 25.01
N ALA A 143 -23.72 13.66 26.17
CA ALA A 143 -24.27 14.61 27.13
C ALA A 143 -23.19 15.55 27.72
N THR A 144 -21.95 15.07 27.86
CA THR A 144 -20.81 15.85 28.37
C THR A 144 -20.02 16.59 27.29
N GLY A 145 -20.34 16.41 26.01
CA GLY A 145 -19.59 16.99 24.89
C GLY A 145 -18.18 16.43 24.72
N GLN A 146 -17.94 15.19 25.17
CA GLN A 146 -16.67 14.48 25.02
C GLN A 146 -16.82 13.43 23.91
N ALA A 147 -15.77 13.14 23.16
CA ALA A 147 -15.74 11.98 22.28
C ALA A 147 -15.73 10.69 23.11
#